data_AF-A0A7X9E2Z6-F1
#
_entry.id   AF-A0A7X9E2Z6-F1
#
_cell.length_a   1.000
_cell.length_b   1.000
_cell.length_c   1.000
_cell.angle_alpha   90.00
_cell.angle_beta   90.00
_cell.angle_gamma   90.00
#
_symmetry.space_group_name_H-M   'P 1'
#
loop_
_entity.id
_entity.type
_entity.pdbx_description
1 polymer ?
#
loop_
_entity_poly.entity_id
_entity_poly.type
_entity_poly.pdbx_seq_one_letter_code
_entity_poly.pdbx_strand_id
1 'polypeptide(L)' 'MKSADDIFEILKKEFGDSILGIDKETPTEPIISVDPLQVYKVSKFLRENSDLQFDSLMCLS' A
#
# COMPACT_ATOMS: atom_id res chain seq x y z
N MET A 1 4.81 10.07 9.17
CA MET A 1 4.23 9.04 8.28
C MET A 1 2.76 8.89 8.59
N LYS A 2 1.93 8.68 7.57
CA LYS A 2 0.51 8.36 7.75
C LYS A 2 0.35 6.99 8.42
N SER A 3 -0.78 6.75 9.09
CA SER A 3 -1.06 5.42 9.65
C SER A 3 -1.36 4.41 8.54
N ALA A 4 -1.26 3.11 8.83
CA ALA A 4 -1.59 2.07 7.86
C ALA A 4 -3.06 2.17 7.38
N ASP A 5 -3.97 2.62 8.25
CA ASP A 5 -5.37 2.89 7.90
C ASP A 5 -5.51 4.05 6.93
N ASP A 6 -4.83 5.16 7.20
CA ASP A 6 -4.85 6.31 6.28
C ASP A 6 -4.30 5.93 4.90
N ILE A 7 -3.24 5.13 4.87
CA ILE A 7 -2.64 4.64 3.62
C ILE A 7 -3.63 3.72 2.90
N PHE A 8 -4.28 2.80 3.62
CA PHE A 8 -5.28 1.92 3.05
C PHE A 8 -6.45 2.70 2.42
N GLU A 9 -6.99 3.70 3.10
CA GLU A 9 -8.07 4.55 2.57
C GLU A 9 -7.65 5.34 1.34
N ILE A 10 -6.42 5.89 1.33
CA ILE A 10 -5.86 6.56 0.15
C ILE A 10 -5.77 5.60 -1.04
N LEU A 11 -5.23 4.40 -0.81
CA LEU A 11 -5.09 3.39 -1.85
C LEU A 11 -6.46 2.89 -2.34
N LYS A 12 -7.43 2.68 -1.43
CA LYS A 12 -8.80 2.29 -1.78
C LYS A 12 -9.50 3.35 -2.64
N LYS A 13 -9.30 4.63 -2.33
CA LYS A 13 -9.85 5.73 -3.12
C LYS A 13 -9.26 5.79 -4.54
N GLU A 14 -7.97 5.51 -4.69
CA GLU A 14 -7.27 5.60 -5.98
C GLU A 14 -7.43 4.35 -6.85
N PHE A 15 -7.40 3.15 -6.24
CA PHE A 15 -7.32 1.88 -6.96
C PHE A 15 -8.55 0.96 -6.76
N GLY A 16 -9.51 1.38 -5.92
CA GLY A 16 -10.81 0.72 -5.73
C GLY A 16 -10.68 -0.76 -5.34
N ASP A 17 -11.29 -1.62 -6.14
CA ASP A 17 -11.32 -3.08 -5.92
C ASP A 17 -9.95 -3.74 -6.07
N SER A 18 -8.95 -3.05 -6.63
CA SER A 18 -7.58 -3.56 -6.72
C SER A 18 -6.88 -3.63 -5.37
N ILE A 19 -7.39 -2.94 -4.35
CA ILE A 19 -6.91 -3.07 -2.96
C ILE A 19 -7.78 -4.12 -2.28
N LEU A 20 -7.21 -5.28 -1.98
CA LEU A 20 -7.94 -6.47 -1.57
C LEU A 20 -8.26 -6.49 -0.07
N GLY A 21 -7.43 -5.84 0.76
CA GLY A 21 -7.64 -5.76 2.19
C GLY A 21 -6.41 -5.30 2.96
N ILE A 22 -6.56 -5.13 4.27
CA ILE A 22 -5.48 -4.87 5.22
C ILE A 22 -5.50 -5.93 6.31
N ASP A 23 -4.37 -6.59 6.52
CA ASP A 23 -4.15 -7.50 7.65
C ASP A 23 -3.40 -6.75 8.75
N LYS A 24 -3.96 -6.82 9.97
CA LYS A 24 -3.39 -6.29 11.20
C LYS A 24 -3.37 -7.33 12.34
N GLU A 25 -3.87 -8.53 12.08
CA GLU A 25 -3.98 -9.59 13.09
C GLU A 25 -2.68 -10.39 13.20
N THR A 26 -1.95 -10.49 12.09
CA THR A 26 -0.61 -11.09 12.08
C THR A 26 0.34 -10.26 12.98
N PRO A 27 1.18 -10.87 13.83
CA PRO A 27 2.11 -10.17 14.72
C PRO A 27 3.34 -9.61 13.97
N THR A 28 3.06 -8.90 12.88
CA THR A 28 4.00 -8.21 11.99
C THR A 28 3.52 -6.78 11.78
N GLU A 29 4.24 -6.00 10.99
CA GLU A 29 3.71 -4.74 10.48
C GLU A 29 2.44 -4.99 9.64
N PRO A 30 1.51 -4.01 9.57
CA PRO A 30 0.29 -4.14 8.78
C PRO A 30 0.59 -4.43 7.31
N ILE A 31 -0.15 -5.37 6.73
CA ILE A 31 0.03 -5.81 5.33
C ILE A 31 -1.17 -5.38 4.51
N ILE A 32 -0.94 -4.58 3.47
CA ILE A 32 -1.99 -4.23 2.49
C ILE A 32 -1.86 -5.18 1.30
N SER A 33 -2.91 -5.94 1.04
CA SER A 33 -2.99 -6.84 -0.11
C SER A 33 -3.51 -6.12 -1.34
N VAL A 34 -2.88 -6.34 -2.49
CA VAL A 34 -3.16 -5.66 -3.76
C VAL A 34 -3.27 -6.70 -4.88
N ASP A 35 -4.14 -6.44 -5.87
CA ASP A 35 -4.20 -7.22 -7.12
C ASP A 35 -2.79 -7.28 -7.76
N PRO A 36 -2.25 -8.49 -8.01
CA PRO A 36 -0.92 -8.65 -8.58
C PRO A 36 -0.73 -7.90 -9.91
N LEU A 37 -1.79 -7.73 -10.71
CA LEU A 37 -1.71 -7.00 -11.99
C LEU A 37 -1.62 -5.48 -11.82
N GLN A 38 -1.91 -4.95 -10.62
CA GLN A 38 -1.84 -3.52 -10.31
C GLN A 38 -0.64 -3.13 -9.44
N VAL A 39 0.14 -4.09 -8.92
CA VAL A 39 1.29 -3.83 -8.03
C VAL A 39 2.21 -2.76 -8.59
N TYR A 40 2.57 -2.81 -9.88
CA TYR A 40 3.46 -1.81 -10.48
C TYR A 40 2.91 -0.37 -10.43
N LYS A 41 1.58 -0.19 -10.55
CA LYS A 41 0.94 1.12 -10.44
C LYS A 41 0.89 1.59 -9.01
N VAL A 42 0.55 0.68 -8.09
CA VAL A 42 0.49 0.98 -6.66
C VAL A 42 1.88 1.36 -6.13
N SER A 43 2.91 0.57 -6.43
CA SER A 43 4.29 0.89 -6.03
C SER A 43 4.77 2.22 -6.62
N LYS A 44 4.43 2.53 -7.88
CA LYS A 44 4.74 3.83 -8.48
C LYS A 44 4.05 4.97 -7.74
N PHE A 45 2.76 4.83 -7.43
CA PHE A 45 1.99 5.84 -6.70
C PHE A 45 2.52 6.06 -5.28
N LEU A 46 2.82 4.98 -4.54
CA LEU A 46 3.39 5.05 -3.20
C LEU A 46 4.69 5.87 -3.17
N ARG A 47 5.51 5.73 -4.22
CA ARG A 47 6.77 6.48 -4.37
C ARG A 47 6.55 7.93 -4.79
N GLU A 48 5.67 8.19 -5.75
CA GLU A 48 5.51 9.51 -6.37
C GLU A 48 4.55 10.44 -5.61
N ASN A 49 3.68 9.89 -4.76
CA ASN A 49 2.76 10.66 -3.95
C ASN A 49 3.53 11.40 -2.83
N SER A 50 3.44 12.74 -2.84
CA SER A 50 4.15 13.63 -1.90
C SER A 50 3.80 13.40 -0.44
N ASP A 51 2.62 12.84 -0.17
CA ASP A 51 2.15 12.60 1.19
C ASP A 51 2.56 11.22 1.75
N LEU A 52 3.11 10.34 0.89
CA LEU A 52 3.46 8.96 1.23
C LEU A 52 4.99 8.71 1.18
N GLN A 53 5.64 9.12 0.09
CA GLN A 53 7.11 9.10 -0.07
C GLN A 53 7.79 7.74 0.20
N PHE A 54 7.23 6.63 -0.28
CA PHE A 54 7.88 5.31 -0.18
C PHE A 54 8.99 5.19 -1.23
N ASP A 55 10.18 5.69 -0.91
CA ASP A 55 11.34 5.76 -1.81
C ASP A 55 12.37 4.63 -1.60
N SER A 56 12.24 3.86 -0.52
CA SER A 56 13.09 2.72 -0.20
C SER A 56 12.31 1.40 -0.26
N LEU A 57 12.85 0.43 -1.00
CA LEU A 57 12.37 -0.96 -1.02
C LEU A 57 13.19 -1.78 -0.03
N MET A 58 12.57 -2.22 1.06
CA MET A 58 13.26 -2.94 2.15
C MET A 58 13.50 -4.43 1.84
N CYS A 59 12.49 -5.12 1.31
CA CYS A 59 12.56 -6.54 1.00
C CYS A 59 11.60 -6.86 -0.16
N LEU A 60 12.05 -7.70 -1.09
CA LEU A 60 11.23 -8.28 -2.15
C LEU A 60 11.48 -9.79 -2.13
N SER A 61 10.50 -10.55 -1.63
CA SER A 61 10.58 -12.00 -1.39
C SER A 61 9.33 -12.70 -1.90
#